data_AF-A0A351KVY1-F1
#
_entry.id   AF-A0A351KVY1-F1
#
_cell.length_a   1.000
_cell.length_b   1.000
_cell.length_c   1.000
_cell.angle_alpha   90.00
_cell.angle_beta   90.00
_cell.angle_gamma   90.00
#
_symmetry.space_group_name_H-M   'P 1'
#
loop_
_entity.id
_entity.type
_entity.pdbx_description
1 polymer ?
#
loop_
_entity_poly.entity_id
_entity_poly.type
_entity_poly.pdbx_seq_one_letter_code
_entity_poly.pdbx_strand_id
1 'polypeptide(L)'
;RNKFQFGCEYAQLIEEGRLTRVLKNPNYRGITLPFWHSLKAVGSSETFRMYGTPYCGKGEPNQMIRVGHASPSCLFKNIEVFGGAR
;
A
#
# COMPACT_ATOMS: atom_id res chain seq x y z
N ARG A 1 -11.62 -1.87 13.53
CA ARG A 1 -12.27 -2.06 12.20
C ARG A 1 -11.56 -3.22 11.50
N ASN A 2 -12.27 -4.20 10.96
CA ASN A 2 -11.68 -5.42 10.39
C ASN A 2 -11.43 -5.37 8.88
N LYS A 3 -12.09 -4.44 8.17
CA LYS A 3 -11.98 -4.25 6.72
C LYS A 3 -11.25 -2.95 6.40
N PHE A 4 -10.44 -2.97 5.36
CA PHE A 4 -9.76 -1.80 4.83
C PHE A 4 -9.73 -1.84 3.30
N GLN A 5 -9.50 -0.68 2.69
CA GLN A 5 -9.27 -0.50 1.27
C GLN A 5 -8.28 0.64 1.11
N PHE A 6 -7.33 0.46 0.20
CA PHE A 6 -6.35 1.48 -0.15
C PHE A 6 -6.38 1.74 -1.65
N GLY A 7 -6.36 3.04 -1.98
CA GLY A 7 -6.04 3.48 -3.32
C GLY A 7 -4.53 3.39 -3.56
N CYS A 8 -4.12 3.10 -4.78
CA CYS A 8 -2.72 3.10 -5.17
C CYS A 8 -2.43 4.24 -6.14
N GLU A 9 -1.46 5.08 -5.78
CA GLU A 9 -1.00 6.21 -6.60
C GLU A 9 -0.09 5.74 -7.74
N TYR A 10 0.80 4.78 -7.47
CA TYR A 10 1.75 4.25 -8.43
C TYR A 10 2.01 2.76 -8.20
N ALA A 11 1.89 1.95 -9.25
CA ALA A 11 2.37 0.58 -9.23
C ALA A 11 2.97 0.17 -10.57
N GLN A 12 3.81 -0.86 -10.53
CA GLN A 12 4.34 -1.55 -11.69
C GLN A 12 4.10 -3.04 -11.55
N LEU A 13 4.01 -3.74 -12.69
CA LEU A 13 4.03 -5.19 -12.68
C LEU A 13 5.43 -5.73 -12.47
N ILE A 14 5.49 -6.91 -11.87
CA ILE A 14 6.69 -7.72 -11.78
C ILE A 14 6.45 -8.94 -12.68
N GLU A 15 7.19 -9.04 -13.76
CA GLU A 15 7.17 -10.16 -14.70
C GLU A 15 8.58 -10.77 -14.74
N GLU A 16 8.69 -12.08 -14.50
CA GLU A 16 9.98 -12.79 -14.42
C GLU A 16 11.00 -12.14 -13.46
N GLY A 17 10.51 -11.59 -12.35
CA GLY A 17 11.35 -10.92 -11.34
C GLY A 17 11.82 -9.52 -11.72
N ARG A 18 11.32 -8.94 -12.83
CA ARG A 18 11.66 -7.58 -13.27
C ARG A 18 10.44 -6.67 -13.25
N LEU A 19 10.65 -5.40 -12.87
CA LEU A 19 9.62 -4.37 -12.97
C LEU A 19 9.39 -4.03 -14.44
N THR A 20 8.13 -4.04 -14.88
CA THR A 20 7.76 -3.78 -16.27
C THR A 20 6.83 -2.56 -16.38
N ARG A 21 5.58 -2.77 -16.80
CA ARG A 21 4.62 -1.71 -17.11
C ARG A 21 4.04 -1.07 -15.85
N VAL A 22 3.82 0.24 -15.92
CA VAL A 22 3.07 1.00 -14.92
C VAL A 22 1.58 0.64 -15.03
N LEU A 23 0.92 0.49 -13.89
CA LEU A 23 -0.50 0.16 -13.81
C LEU A 23 -1.34 1.39 -13.45
N LYS A 24 -2.50 1.52 -14.08
CA LYS A 24 -3.46 2.60 -13.81
C LYS A 24 -4.52 2.16 -12.79
N ASN A 25 -4.64 2.89 -11.69
CA ASN A 25 -5.62 2.64 -10.62
C ASN A 25 -5.59 1.20 -10.02
N PRO A 26 -4.43 0.64 -9.62
CA PRO A 26 -4.33 -0.71 -9.05
C PRO A 26 -4.63 -0.70 -7.55
N ASN A 27 -5.90 -0.77 -7.18
CA ASN A 27 -6.33 -0.65 -5.78
C ASN A 27 -6.43 -2.02 -5.10
N TYR A 28 -6.38 -2.08 -3.77
CA TYR A 28 -6.53 -3.34 -3.03
C TYR A 28 -7.34 -3.15 -1.76
N ARG A 29 -7.95 -4.24 -1.31
CA ARG A 29 -8.78 -4.30 -0.10
C ARG A 29 -8.58 -5.62 0.61
N GLY A 30 -8.94 -5.67 1.88
CA GLY A 30 -8.79 -6.90 2.64
C GLY A 30 -9.42 -6.87 4.01
N ILE A 31 -9.34 -8.03 4.67
CA ILE A 31 -9.61 -8.20 6.09
C ILE A 31 -8.25 -8.22 6.81
N THR A 32 -8.12 -7.46 7.90
CA THR A 32 -6.85 -7.21 8.59
C THR A 32 -6.09 -8.50 8.92
N LEU A 33 -6.72 -9.49 9.57
CA LEU A 33 -6.02 -10.71 9.99
C LEU A 33 -5.54 -11.56 8.80
N PRO A 34 -6.39 -11.95 7.82
CA PRO A 34 -5.92 -12.67 6.63
C PRO A 34 -4.83 -11.93 5.85
N PHE A 35 -4.91 -10.60 5.74
CA PHE A 35 -3.91 -9.80 5.04
C PHE A 35 -2.54 -9.89 5.72
N TRP A 36 -2.47 -9.68 7.03
CA TRP A 36 -1.20 -9.78 7.76
C TRP A 36 -0.67 -11.21 7.80
N HIS A 37 -1.53 -12.23 7.85
CA HIS A 37 -1.12 -13.64 7.70
C HIS A 37 -0.59 -13.99 6.30
N SER A 38 -0.85 -13.16 5.29
CA SER A 38 -0.33 -13.37 3.93
C SER A 38 1.05 -12.73 3.71
N LEU A 39 1.61 -12.04 4.70
CA LEU A 39 2.97 -11.52 4.67
C LEU A 39 3.98 -12.67 4.49
N LYS A 40 4.82 -12.56 3.47
CA LYS A 40 5.82 -13.57 3.09
C LYS A 40 7.25 -13.13 3.27
N ALA A 41 7.53 -11.84 3.13
CA ALA A 41 8.86 -11.31 3.37
C ALA A 41 8.76 -9.85 3.81
N VAL A 42 9.73 -9.44 4.61
CA VAL A 42 9.95 -8.07 5.04
C VAL A 42 11.36 -7.69 4.61
N GLY A 43 11.50 -6.54 3.97
CA GLY A 43 12.78 -6.02 3.50
C GLY A 43 13.68 -5.59 4.66
N SER A 44 14.97 -5.45 4.36
CA SER A 44 15.96 -4.93 5.30
C SER A 44 15.81 -3.43 5.53
N SER A 45 16.65 -2.88 6.41
CA SER A 45 16.78 -1.44 6.65
C SER A 45 17.05 -0.62 5.38
N GLU A 46 17.67 -1.21 4.35
CA GLU A 46 17.94 -0.53 3.07
C GLU A 46 16.65 -0.09 2.36
N THR A 47 15.58 -0.87 2.55
CA THR A 47 14.26 -0.62 1.96
C THR A 47 13.35 0.22 2.84
N PHE A 48 13.78 0.58 4.04
CA PHE A 48 12.97 1.37 4.96
C PHE A 48 12.74 2.78 4.41
N ARG A 49 11.48 3.19 4.35
CA ARG A 49 11.08 4.55 3.92
C ARG A 49 9.96 5.06 4.81
N MET A 50 9.93 6.39 5.00
CA MET A 50 8.85 7.09 5.69
C MET A 50 8.10 7.95 4.68
N TYR A 51 6.79 7.74 4.61
CA TYR A 51 5.88 8.51 3.77
C TYR A 51 4.79 9.13 4.63
N GLY A 52 4.31 10.31 4.25
CA GLY A 52 3.30 11.01 5.03
C GLY A 52 2.77 12.25 4.33
N THR A 53 1.72 12.82 4.92
CA THR A 53 1.05 14.02 4.45
C THR A 53 1.09 15.08 5.55
N PRO A 54 1.19 16.38 5.19
CA PRO A 54 1.09 17.45 6.18
C PRO A 54 -0.32 17.60 6.77
N TYR A 55 -1.32 16.98 6.14
CA TYR A 55 -2.73 17.02 6.53
C TYR A 55 -3.19 15.66 7.03
N CYS A 56 -3.99 15.62 8.10
CA CYS A 56 -4.52 14.35 8.62
C CYS A 56 -5.72 13.80 7.85
N GLY A 57 -6.35 14.65 7.01
CA GLY A 57 -7.51 14.29 6.21
C GLY A 57 -8.75 13.96 7.06
N LYS A 58 -8.81 14.42 8.31
CA LYS A 58 -9.94 14.22 9.23
C LYS A 58 -10.52 15.56 9.68
N GLY A 59 -11.85 15.60 9.80
CA GLY A 59 -12.62 16.70 10.37
C GLY A 59 -13.14 17.71 9.34
N GLU A 60 -14.29 18.31 9.67
CA GLU A 60 -14.75 19.59 9.12
C GLU A 60 -14.83 20.60 10.29
N PRO A 61 -13.96 21.62 10.34
CA PRO A 61 -12.90 21.96 9.38
C PRO A 61 -11.70 20.99 9.42
N ASN A 62 -10.99 20.87 8.29
CA ASN A 62 -9.81 20.00 8.15
C ASN A 62 -8.73 20.39 9.17
N GLN A 63 -8.26 19.43 9.94
CA GLN A 63 -7.20 19.65 10.93
C GLN A 63 -5.81 19.47 10.31
N MET A 64 -4.96 20.49 10.48
CA MET A 64 -3.54 20.42 10.09
C MET A 64 -2.72 19.73 11.18
N ILE A 65 -2.43 18.45 10.97
CA ILE A 65 -1.42 17.71 11.75
C ILE A 65 -0.71 16.76 10.81
N ARG A 66 0.62 16.76 10.89
CA ARG A 66 1.47 15.92 10.05
C ARG A 66 1.32 14.47 10.48
N VAL A 67 0.91 13.63 9.53
CA VAL A 67 0.75 12.19 9.75
C VAL A 67 1.65 11.44 8.77
N GLY A 68 2.25 10.36 9.22
CA GLY A 68 3.14 9.55 8.41
C GLY A 68 3.22 8.12 8.91
N HIS A 69 3.60 7.24 8.00
CA HIS A 69 3.86 5.84 8.28
C HIS A 69 5.25 5.50 7.73
N ALA A 70 5.97 4.66 8.46
CA ALA A 70 7.25 4.14 8.00
C ALA A 70 7.17 2.63 7.90
N SER A 71 7.72 2.09 6.82
CA SER A 71 7.74 0.66 6.57
C SER A 71 8.92 0.32 5.64
N PRO A 72 9.57 -0.84 5.85
CA PRO A 72 10.33 -1.47 4.78
C PRO A 72 9.40 -1.99 3.68
N SER A 73 9.97 -2.40 2.55
CA SER A 73 9.23 -3.13 1.52
C SER A 73 8.71 -4.44 2.10
N CYS A 74 7.46 -4.79 1.81
CA CYS A 74 6.81 -6.00 2.29
C CYS A 74 6.20 -6.77 1.13
N LEU A 75 6.37 -8.10 1.13
CA LEU A 75 5.77 -8.99 0.13
C LEU A 75 4.55 -9.67 0.73
N PHE A 76 3.37 -9.40 0.18
CA PHE A 76 2.12 -10.07 0.56
C PHE A 76 1.69 -11.01 -0.57
N LYS A 77 1.34 -12.25 -0.23
CA LYS A 77 0.79 -13.20 -1.20
C LYS A 77 -0.73 -13.12 -1.28
N ASN A 78 -1.29 -13.47 -2.43
CA ASN A 78 -2.72 -13.71 -2.62
C ASN A 78 -3.60 -12.53 -2.20
N ILE A 79 -3.17 -11.30 -2.50
CA ILE A 79 -3.98 -10.10 -2.29
C ILE A 79 -4.79 -9.83 -3.55
N GLU A 80 -6.11 -9.65 -3.38
CA GLU A 80 -6.99 -9.20 -4.46
C GLU A 80 -6.66 -7.74 -4.79
N VAL A 81 -6.18 -7.52 -6.01
CA VAL A 81 -6.03 -6.21 -6.62
C VAL A 81 -7.17 -6.01 -7.60
N PHE A 82 -7.82 -4.87 -7.53
CA PHE A 82 -8.93 -4.49 -8.40
C PHE A 82 -8.69 -3.10 -9.00
N GLY A 83 -9.28 -2.84 -10.17
CA GLY A 83 -8.74 -1.80 -11.04
C GLY A 83 -7.45 -2.30 -11.70
N GLY A 84 -6.64 -1.42 -12.31
CA GLY A 84 -5.43 -1.87 -13.03
C GLY A 84 -5.66 -2.46 -14.42
N ALA A 85 -6.92 -2.67 -14.82
CA ALA A 85 -7.27 -3.19 -16.15
C ALA A 85 -7.32 -2.05 -17.18
N ARG A 86 -6.14 -1.67 -17.69
CA ARG A 86 -5.85 -1.18 -19.06
C ARG A 86 -4.46 -0.58 -19.09
#